data_AF-A0A3B9H1T6-F1
#
_entry.id   AF-A0A3B9H1T6-F1
#
_cell.length_a   1.000
_cell.length_b   1.000
_cell.length_c   1.000
_cell.angle_alpha   90.00
_cell.angle_beta   90.00
_cell.angle_gamma   90.00
#
_symmetry.space_group_name_H-M   'P 1'
#
loop_
_entity.id
_entity.type
_entity.pdbx_description
1 polymer ?
#
loop_
_entity_poly.entity_id
_entity_poly.type
_entity_poly.pdbx_seq_one_letter_code
_entity_poly.pdbx_strand_id
1 'polypeptide(L)'
;MACGSAERKAKAGLLRKPPARSQITISTGASKLHRRSDKIMGRAETKLTRKRDLIQATVTCVNRYGYAESTIQKIAAEAGFTGGTIY
;
A
#
# COMPACT_ATOMS: atom_id res chain seq x y z
N MET A 1 60.45 5.67 7.39
CA MET A 1 59.28 4.83 7.04
C MET A 1 59.33 4.62 5.54
N ALA A 2 59.66 3.40 5.11
CA ALA A 2 59.98 3.08 3.72
C ALA A 2 58.72 2.86 2.87
N CYS A 3 58.82 3.34 1.63
CA CYS A 3 57.89 3.19 0.51
C CYS A 3 58.22 1.90 -0.27
N GLY A 4 57.25 1.28 -0.96
CA GLY A 4 57.53 0.42 -2.11
C GLY A 4 56.73 -0.88 -2.26
N SER A 5 55.82 -0.87 -3.25
CA SER A 5 55.57 -1.88 -4.30
C SER A 5 55.44 -3.38 -3.92
N ALA A 6 54.25 -3.98 -4.05
CA ALA A 6 53.73 -4.66 -5.25
C ALA A 6 54.34 -6.06 -5.50
N GLU A 7 53.48 -7.10 -5.52
CA GLU A 7 53.44 -8.19 -6.52
C GLU A 7 52.48 -9.31 -6.06
N ARG A 8 51.30 -9.40 -6.69
CA ARG A 8 50.95 -10.42 -7.70
C ARG A 8 51.09 -11.88 -7.22
N LYS A 9 49.94 -12.49 -6.92
CA LYS A 9 49.70 -13.90 -7.28
C LYS A 9 48.46 -13.98 -8.15
N ALA A 10 48.69 -14.11 -9.45
CA ALA A 10 47.73 -14.62 -10.42
C ALA A 10 47.77 -16.16 -10.38
N LYS A 11 46.59 -16.80 -10.31
CA LYS A 11 46.28 -18.09 -10.96
C LYS A 11 44.74 -18.21 -10.98
N ALA A 12 44.16 -18.11 -12.17
CA ALA A 12 43.82 -19.25 -13.03
C ALA A 12 42.61 -20.02 -12.47
N GLY A 13 41.47 -19.90 -13.14
CA GLY A 13 40.24 -20.55 -12.69
C GLY A 13 39.04 -20.21 -13.57
N LEU A 14 39.11 -20.70 -14.80
CA LEU A 14 38.02 -20.76 -15.76
C LEU A 14 36.76 -21.39 -15.12
N LEU A 15 35.70 -20.62 -14.91
CA LEU A 15 34.33 -21.15 -14.94
C LEU A 15 33.35 -20.01 -15.25
N ARG A 16 33.11 -19.79 -16.53
CA ARG A 16 31.95 -19.00 -16.98
C ARG A 16 30.71 -19.78 -16.53
N LYS A 17 30.12 -19.38 -15.40
CA LYS A 17 28.82 -19.91 -14.98
C LYS A 17 27.80 -19.56 -16.08
N PRO A 18 26.95 -20.51 -16.51
CA PRO A 18 25.95 -20.24 -17.53
C PRO A 18 24.99 -19.16 -17.03
N PRO A 19 24.44 -18.29 -17.91
CA PRO A 19 23.30 -17.48 -17.53
C PRO A 19 22.18 -18.43 -17.11
N ALA A 20 21.71 -18.30 -15.87
CA ALA A 20 20.58 -19.08 -15.38
C ALA A 20 19.40 -18.82 -16.32
N ARG A 21 19.01 -19.88 -17.03
CA ARG A 21 17.87 -19.98 -17.92
C ARG A 21 16.65 -19.35 -17.24
N SER A 22 16.06 -18.37 -17.93
CA SER A 22 14.80 -17.73 -17.58
C SER A 22 13.74 -18.78 -17.26
N GLN A 23 13.40 -18.92 -15.98
CA GLN A 23 12.15 -19.57 -15.60
C GLN A 23 11.06 -18.51 -15.70
N ILE A 24 10.40 -18.45 -16.86
CA ILE A 24 9.09 -17.80 -16.95
C ILE A 24 8.13 -18.71 -16.18
N THR A 25 7.92 -18.42 -14.91
CA THR A 25 6.81 -19.01 -14.16
C THR A 25 5.53 -18.34 -14.65
N ILE A 26 4.87 -18.95 -15.63
CA ILE A 26 3.48 -18.62 -15.94
C ILE A 26 2.67 -19.17 -14.77
N SER A 27 2.38 -18.31 -13.79
CA SER A 27 1.42 -18.61 -12.74
C SER A 27 0.04 -18.65 -13.38
N THR A 28 -0.31 -19.84 -13.84
CA THR A 28 -1.65 -20.17 -14.32
C THR A 28 -2.62 -20.04 -13.15
N GLY A 29 -3.56 -19.11 -13.28
CA GLY A 29 -4.90 -19.32 -12.77
C GLY A 29 -5.26 -18.62 -11.46
N ALA A 30 -6.29 -17.79 -11.60
CA ALA A 30 -7.24 -17.35 -10.58
C ALA A 30 -6.81 -16.20 -9.66
N SER A 31 -7.70 -15.20 -9.62
CA SER A 31 -7.92 -14.29 -8.49
C SER A 31 -7.34 -12.87 -8.59
N LYS A 32 -7.45 -12.18 -9.73
CA LYS A 32 -7.65 -10.72 -9.70
C LYS A 32 -8.67 -10.23 -10.74
N LEU A 33 -9.85 -10.87 -10.77
CA LEU A 33 -11.09 -10.11 -10.94
C LEU A 33 -11.31 -9.28 -9.66
N HIS A 34 -10.42 -8.33 -9.37
CA HIS A 34 -10.76 -7.26 -8.44
C HIS A 34 -11.71 -6.33 -9.17
N ARG A 35 -12.98 -6.76 -9.16
CA ARG A 35 -14.10 -5.91 -8.80
C ARG A 35 -14.12 -4.58 -9.55
N ARG A 36 -14.31 -4.62 -10.87
CA ARG A 36 -14.97 -3.51 -11.59
C ARG A 36 -16.46 -3.48 -11.25
N SER A 37 -16.76 -3.40 -9.95
CA SER A 37 -18.09 -3.14 -9.42
C SER A 37 -18.20 -1.70 -8.95
N ASP A 38 -17.37 -0.80 -9.48
CA ASP A 38 -17.73 0.62 -9.60
C ASP A 38 -18.78 0.75 -10.71
N LYS A 39 -19.91 0.07 -10.46
CA LYS A 39 -21.21 0.46 -10.95
C LYS A 39 -21.26 1.95 -10.70
N ILE A 40 -21.47 2.73 -11.76
CA ILE A 40 -21.58 4.18 -11.75
C ILE A 40 -22.62 4.55 -10.69
N MET A 41 -22.19 4.70 -9.44
CA MET A 41 -23.08 4.98 -8.34
C MET A 41 -23.60 6.37 -8.61
N GLY A 42 -24.93 6.49 -8.67
CA GLY A 42 -25.56 7.79 -8.86
C GLY A 42 -25.04 8.75 -7.80
N ARG A 43 -24.98 10.05 -8.10
CA ARG A 43 -24.54 11.09 -7.15
C ARG A 43 -25.23 10.94 -5.78
N ALA A 44 -26.49 10.51 -5.77
CA ALA A 44 -27.26 10.22 -4.57
C ALA A 44 -26.74 9.01 -3.79
N GLU A 45 -26.46 7.88 -4.46
CA GLU A 45 -25.92 6.67 -3.83
C GLU A 45 -24.53 6.93 -3.24
N THR A 46 -23.67 7.65 -3.97
CA THR A 46 -22.34 8.04 -3.48
C THR A 46 -22.41 8.97 -2.27
N LYS A 47 -23.44 9.82 -2.18
CA LYS A 47 -23.67 10.67 -0.99
C LYS A 47 -24.14 9.84 0.20
N LEU A 48 -25.01 8.86 -0.03
CA LEU A 48 -25.51 7.96 1.01
C LEU A 48 -24.39 7.07 1.58
N THR A 49 -23.53 6.53 0.74
CA THR A 49 -22.37 5.73 1.18
C THR A 49 -21.42 6.58 2.01
N ARG A 50 -21.04 7.76 1.52
CA ARG A 50 -20.21 8.70 2.30
C ARG A 50 -20.80 9.01 3.68
N LYS A 51 -22.11 9.23 3.75
CA LYS A 51 -22.81 9.47 5.02
C LYS A 51 -22.70 8.26 5.95
N ARG A 52 -22.86 7.04 5.44
CA ARG A 52 -22.73 5.81 6.23
C ARG A 52 -21.31 5.63 6.76
N ASP A 53 -20.31 5.83 5.90
CA ASP A 53 -18.89 5.68 6.26
C ASP A 53 -18.52 6.68 7.37
N LEU A 54 -18.95 7.93 7.26
CA LEU A 54 -18.73 8.96 8.29
C LEU A 54 -19.41 8.62 9.62
N ILE A 55 -20.62 8.06 9.61
CA ILE A 55 -21.31 7.62 10.83
C ILE A 55 -20.53 6.48 11.50
N GLN A 56 -20.08 5.49 10.72
CA GLN A 56 -19.30 4.37 11.24
C GLN A 56 -17.96 4.82 11.86
N ALA A 57 -17.27 5.73 11.17
CA ALA A 57 -16.04 6.33 11.69
C ALA A 57 -16.29 7.13 12.97
N THR A 58 -17.39 7.88 13.05
CA THR A 58 -17.78 8.63 14.26
C THR A 58 -17.98 7.70 15.44
N VAL A 59 -18.75 6.62 15.27
CA VAL A 59 -18.97 5.64 16.33
C VAL A 59 -17.66 5.00 16.77
N THR A 60 -16.77 4.69 15.83
CA THR A 60 -15.46 4.11 16.11
C THR A 60 -14.57 5.07 16.91
N CYS A 61 -14.51 6.34 16.52
CA CYS A 61 -13.77 7.36 17.26
C CYS A 61 -14.31 7.55 18.67
N VAL A 62 -15.64 7.68 18.82
CA VAL A 62 -16.27 7.87 20.13
C VAL A 62 -16.02 6.68 21.05
N ASN A 63 -16.06 5.45 20.52
CA ASN A 63 -15.77 4.25 21.30
C ASN A 63 -14.29 4.12 21.68
N ARG A 64 -13.36 4.62 20.84
CA ARG A 64 -11.91 4.54 21.11
C ARG A 64 -11.39 5.65 22.03
N TYR A 65 -11.82 6.88 21.80
CA TYR A 65 -11.25 8.08 22.41
C TYR A 65 -12.23 8.78 23.35
N GLY A 66 -13.51 8.41 23.34
CA GLY A 66 -14.56 9.15 24.03
C GLY A 66 -15.03 10.37 23.23
N TYR A 67 -16.17 10.93 23.64
CA TYR A 67 -16.83 12.03 22.92
C TYR A 67 -15.96 13.29 22.85
N ALA A 68 -15.33 13.67 23.97
CA ALA A 68 -14.55 14.91 24.06
C ALA A 68 -13.28 14.91 23.19
N GLU A 69 -12.65 13.76 22.99
CA GLU A 69 -11.41 13.64 22.22
C GLU A 69 -11.62 13.24 20.75
N SER A 70 -12.88 12.97 20.36
CA SER A 70 -13.25 12.58 19.00
C SER A 70 -13.44 13.81 18.11
N THR A 71 -12.34 14.30 17.53
CA THR A 71 -12.37 15.46 16.65
C THR A 71 -12.81 15.10 15.23
N ILE A 72 -13.34 16.08 14.49
CA ILE A 72 -13.72 15.94 13.08
C ILE A 72 -12.55 15.43 12.22
N GLN A 73 -11.32 15.85 12.53
CA GLN A 73 -10.12 15.39 11.82
C GLN A 73 -9.86 13.90 12.01
N LYS A 74 -10.03 13.39 13.24
CA LYS A 74 -9.89 11.95 13.53
C LYS A 74 -10.97 11.13 12.83
N ILE A 75 -12.21 11.63 12.84
CA ILE A 75 -13.34 10.96 12.17
C ILE A 75 -13.13 10.93 10.65
N ALA A 76 -12.69 12.05 10.06
CA ALA A 76 -12.37 12.12 8.64
C ALA A 76 -11.23 11.16 8.28
N ALA A 77 -10.17 11.11 9.09
CA ALA A 77 -9.04 10.21 8.90
C ALA A 77 -9.46 8.73 8.98
N GLU A 78 -10.30 8.35 9.94
CA GLU A 78 -10.84 6.99 10.06
C GLU A 78 -11.74 6.61 8.88
N ALA A 79 -12.50 7.57 8.33
CA ALA A 79 -13.33 7.36 7.14
C ALA A 79 -12.57 7.47 5.81
N GLY A 80 -11.27 7.82 5.82
CA GLY A 80 -10.48 8.03 4.60
C GLY A 80 -10.82 9.30 3.82
N PHE A 81 -11.44 10.30 4.47
CA PHE A 81 -11.78 11.59 3.88
C PHE A 81 -10.89 12.72 4.40
N THR A 82 -10.89 13.84 3.68
CA THR A 82 -10.32 15.09 4.17
C THR A 82 -11.32 15.79 5.10
N GLY A 83 -10.84 16.50 6.12
CA GLY A 83 -11.73 17.21 7.07
C GLY A 83 -12.71 18.19 6.40
N GLY A 84 -12.32 18.77 5.26
CA GLY A 84 -13.19 19.63 4.44
C GLY A 84 -14.38 18.92 3.79
N THR A 85 -14.45 17.59 3.81
CA THR A 85 -15.59 16.81 3.29
C THR A 85 -16.76 16.75 4.27
N ILE A 86 -16.52 17.07 5.55
CA ILE A 86 -17.52 17.03 6.63
C ILE A 86 -18.24 18.38 6.78
N TYR A 87 -17.57 19.48 6.45
CA TYR A 87 -18.16 20.82 6.34
C TYR A 87 -18.95 20.97 5.04
#